data_AF-A0A1G9YBD2-F1
#
_entry.id   AF-A0A1G9YBD2-F1
#
_cell.length_a   1.000
_cell.length_b   1.000
_cell.length_c   1.000
_cell.angle_alpha   90.00
_cell.angle_beta   90.00
_cell.angle_gamma   90.00
#
_symmetry.space_group_name_H-M   'P 1'
#
loop_
_entity.id
_entity.type
_entity.pdbx_description
1 polymer ?
#
loop_
_entity_poly.entity_id
_entity_poly.type
_entity_poly.pdbx_seq_one_letter_code
_entity_poly.pdbx_strand_id
1 'polypeptide(L)' 'MAYRISFQKGKRVSFTKLWPCDLEAAIAHAKAQLPVQRAQSGATSVSVVCERTGEVVYTFTEQPEAVES' A
#
# COMPACT_ATOMS: atom_id res chain seq x y z
N MET A 1 15.48 9.82 -0.78
CA MET A 1 14.70 9.32 0.37
C MET A 1 13.96 8.06 -0.10
N ALA A 2 13.94 6.95 0.64
CA ALA A 2 13.34 5.70 0.16
C ALA A 2 12.04 5.38 0.90
N TYR A 3 11.10 4.74 0.19
CA TYR A 3 9.77 4.43 0.69
C TYR A 3 9.46 2.95 0.52
N ARG A 4 8.94 2.30 1.56
CA ARG A 4 8.53 0.90 1.54
C ARG A 4 7.02 0.82 1.36
N ILE A 5 6.60 0.23 0.25
CA ILE A 5 5.20 -0.05 -0.05
C ILE A 5 4.89 -1.45 0.48
N SER A 6 3.93 -1.58 1.39
CA SER A 6 3.50 -2.85 1.97
C SER A 6 2.04 -3.09 1.65
N PHE A 7 1.74 -4.20 0.99
CA PHE A 7 0.37 -4.64 0.70
C PHE A 7 -0.08 -5.60 1.78
N GLN A 8 -1.31 -5.42 2.26
CA GLN A 8 -1.86 -6.13 3.40
C GLN A 8 -3.24 -6.69 3.08
N LYS A 9 -3.48 -7.91 3.55
CA LYS A 9 -4.79 -8.56 3.62
C LYS A 9 -5.18 -8.67 5.09
N GLY A 10 -6.00 -7.75 5.58
CA GLY A 10 -6.29 -7.63 7.01
C GLY A 10 -5.00 -7.43 7.84
N LYS A 11 -4.66 -8.39 8.71
CA LYS A 11 -3.44 -8.34 9.55
C LYS A 11 -2.18 -8.91 8.88
N ARG A 12 -2.29 -9.50 7.68
CA ARG A 12 -1.16 -10.16 7.00
C ARG A 12 -0.56 -9.28 5.92
N VAL A 13 0.76 -9.07 5.95
CA VAL A 13 1.50 -8.45 4.85
C VAL A 13 1.72 -9.49 3.77
N SER A 14 1.24 -9.21 2.56
CA SER A 14 1.33 -10.10 1.40
C SER A 14 2.51 -9.76 0.49
N PHE A 15 2.83 -8.47 0.34
CA PHE A 15 3.91 -8.04 -0.55
C PHE A 15 4.56 -6.77 -0.01
N THR A 16 5.86 -6.62 -0.25
CA THR A 16 6.60 -5.42 0.16
C THR A 16 7.60 -5.06 -0.92
N LYS A 17 7.64 -3.78 -1.29
CA LYS A 17 8.56 -3.25 -2.31
C LYS A 17 9.18 -1.94 -1.86
N LEU A 18 10.50 -1.85 -2.02
CA LEU A 18 11.24 -0.62 -1.77
C LEU A 18 11.21 0.27 -3.01
N TRP A 19 10.91 1.55 -2.80
CA TRP A 19 10.81 2.58 -3.84
C TRP A 19 11.85 3.67 -3.59
N PRO A 20 12.79 3.88 -4.53
CA PRO A 20 13.81 4.91 -4.39
C PRO A 20 13.27 6.29 -4.81
N CYS A 21 13.50 7.27 -3.95
CA CYS A 21 13.57 8.71 -4.21
C CYS A 21 12.30 9.54 -4.32
N ASP A 22 11.12 8.99 -4.61
CA ASP A 22 9.92 9.83 -4.76
C ASP A 22 8.65 9.26 -4.08
N LEU A 23 8.02 10.09 -3.24
CA LEU A 23 6.82 9.72 -2.49
C LEU A 23 5.61 9.59 -3.41
N GLU A 24 5.42 10.54 -4.33
CA GLU A 24 4.30 10.54 -5.24
C GLU A 24 4.36 9.32 -6.17
N ALA A 25 5.55 9.00 -6.68
CA ALA A 25 5.77 7.78 -7.47
C ALA A 25 5.52 6.50 -6.64
N ALA A 26 5.92 6.47 -5.37
CA ALA A 26 5.65 5.35 -4.48
C ALA A 26 4.14 5.17 -4.24
N ILE A 27 3.40 6.25 -4.02
CA ILE A 27 1.94 6.25 -3.85
C ILE A 27 1.24 5.84 -5.14
N ALA A 28 1.64 6.41 -6.28
CA ALA A 28 1.09 6.07 -7.59
C ALA A 28 1.29 4.58 -7.91
N HIS A 29 2.49 4.05 -7.64
CA HIS A 29 2.76 2.62 -7.82
C HIS A 29 1.95 1.76 -6.84
N ALA A 30 1.86 2.15 -5.57
CA ALA A 30 1.06 1.45 -4.56
C ALA A 30 -0.40 1.30 -5.01
N LYS A 31 -1.01 2.39 -5.48
CA LYS A 31 -2.38 2.39 -6.02
C LYS A 31 -2.52 1.52 -7.27
N ALA A 32 -1.60 1.65 -8.22
CA ALA A 32 -1.65 0.87 -9.46
C ALA A 32 -1.45 -0.64 -9.24
N GLN A 33 -0.65 -1.02 -8.24
CA GLN A 33 -0.40 -2.42 -7.89
C GLN A 33 -1.49 -3.04 -7.02
N LEU A 34 -2.25 -2.27 -6.24
CA LEU A 34 -3.27 -2.81 -5.35
C LEU A 34 -4.28 -3.75 -6.04
N PRO A 35 -4.91 -3.40 -7.18
CA PRO A 35 -5.85 -4.31 -7.84
C PRO A 35 -5.17 -5.60 -8.33
N VAL A 36 -3.90 -5.51 -8.73
CA VAL A 36 -3.08 -6.66 -9.13
C VAL A 36 -2.76 -7.56 -7.93
N GLN A 37 -2.33 -6.97 -6.82
CA GLN A 37 -2.05 -7.66 -5.56
C GLN A 37 -3.32 -8.23 -4.91
N ARG A 38 -4.47 -7.60 -5.15
CA ARG A 38 -5.78 -8.13 -4.78
C ARG A 38 -6.10 -9.40 -5.57
N ALA A 39 -5.91 -9.38 -6.89
CA ALA A 39 -6.12 -10.56 -7.73
C ALA A 39 -5.13 -11.71 -7.43
N GLN A 40 -3.87 -11.39 -7.12
CA GLN A 40 -2.83 -12.42 -6.88
C GLN A 40 -2.80 -12.94 -5.43
N SER A 41 -2.88 -12.04 -4.45
CA SER A 41 -2.66 -12.35 -3.03
C SER A 41 -3.88 -12.06 -2.15
N GLY A 42 -4.93 -11.42 -2.70
CA GLY A 42 -6.07 -10.97 -1.93
C GLY A 42 -5.78 -9.76 -1.04
N ALA A 43 -4.77 -8.96 -1.35
CA ALA A 43 -4.49 -7.72 -0.61
C ALA A 43 -5.69 -6.76 -0.70
N THR A 44 -6.09 -6.20 0.44
CA THR A 44 -7.24 -5.27 0.59
C THR A 44 -6.79 -3.84 0.93
N SER A 45 -5.51 -3.69 1.24
CA SER A 45 -4.93 -2.46 1.79
C SER A 45 -3.47 -2.35 1.36
N VAL A 46 -2.98 -1.12 1.23
CA VAL A 46 -1.59 -0.80 0.96
C VAL A 46 -1.14 0.39 1.80
N SER A 47 0.05 0.30 2.37
CA SER A 47 0.67 1.36 3.17
C SER A 47 2.04 1.71 2.61
N VAL A 48 2.36 2.99 2.50
CA VAL A 48 3.68 3.51 2.15
C VAL A 48 4.34 4.03 3.42
N VAL A 49 5.51 3.49 3.73
CA VAL A 49 6.30 3.81 4.92
C VAL A 49 7.59 4.49 4.47
N CYS A 50 7.98 5.58 5.12
CA CYS A 50 9.29 6.15 4.88
C CYS A 50 10.36 5.28 5.55
N GLU A 51 11.28 4.70 4.79
CA GLU A 51 12.33 3.83 5.35
C GLU A 51 13.26 4.56 6.31
N ARG A 52 13.42 5.87 6.12
CA ARG A 52 14.32 6.68 6.95
C ARG A 52 13.78 6.87 8.36
N THR A 53 12.47 7.05 8.51
CA THR A 53 11.82 7.39 9.78
C THR A 53 10.98 6.25 10.35
N GLY A 54 10.65 5.25 9.53
CA GLY A 54 9.69 4.20 9.87
C GLY A 54 8.24 4.68 9.90
N GLU A 55 7.97 5.93 9.52
CA GLU A 55 6.64 6.52 9.60
C GLU A 55 5.77 6.12 8.41
N VAL A 56 4.51 5.78 8.67
CA VAL A 56 3.51 5.53 7.62
C VAL A 56 3.06 6.87 7.05
N VAL A 57 3.57 7.21 5.88
CA VAL A 57 3.28 8.48 5.19
C VAL A 57 2.01 8.41 4.34
N TYR A 58 1.57 7.21 3.99
CA TYR A 58 0.34 7.01 3.23
C TYR A 58 -0.28 5.65 3.53
N THR A 59 -1.60 5.59 3.62
CA THR A 59 -2.35 4.33 3.69
C THR A 59 -3.56 4.43 2.80
N PHE A 60 -3.79 3.40 2.00
CA PHE A 60 -4.99 3.25 1.19
C PHE A 60 -5.60 1.89 1.48
N THR A 61 -6.83 1.91 1.96
CA THR A 61 -7.64 0.72 2.13
C THR A 61 -8.77 0.82 1.12
N GLU A 62 -8.93 -0.19 0.28
CA GLU A 62 -10.23 -0.37 -0.38
C GLU A 62 -11.19 -0.77 0.74
N GLN A 63 -11.78 0.22 1.40
CA GLN A 63 -12.98 -0.06 2.16
C GLN A 63 -13.98 -0.61 1.15
N PRO A 64 -14.67 -1.73 1.42
CA PRO A 64 -15.96 -1.91 0.76
C PRO A 64 -16.72 -0.65 1.12
N GLU A 65 -17.18 0.12 0.13
CA GLU A 65 -18.16 1.17 0.37
C GLU A 65 -19.22 0.54 1.26
N ALA A 66 -19.22 0.93 2.54
CA ALA A 66 -20.34 0.63 3.39
C ALA A 66 -21.46 1.43 2.74
N VAL A 67 -22.34 0.71 2.04
CA VAL A 67 -23.61 1.23 1.61
C VAL A 67 -24.31 1.66 2.89
N GLU A 68 -24.17 2.93 3.26
CA GLU A 68 -25.05 3.56 4.23
C GLU A 68 -26.45 3.45 3.63
N SER A 69 -27.31 2.73 4.35
CA SER A 69 -28.67 2.35 3.96
C SER A 69 -29.64 3.52 3.95
#